data_AF-A0A7S3N3E6-F1
#
_entry.id   AF-A0A7S3N3E6-F1
#
_cell.length_a   1.000
_cell.length_b   1.000
_cell.length_c   1.000
_cell.angle_alpha   90.00
_cell.angle_beta   90.00
_cell.angle_gamma   90.00
#
_symmetry.space_group_name_H-M   'P 1'
#
loop_
_entity.id
_entity.type
_entity.pdbx_description
1 polymer ?
#
loop_
_entity_poly.entity_id
_entity_poly.type
_entity_poly.pdbx_seq_one_letter_code
_entity_poly.pdbx_strand_id
1 'polypeptide(L)'
;CIGYVGQEPILFNTTIKENMLFSKPDATDDEIEQALKSANAWDFIIERLGKEGINAQVGEYGNHLSGGQKQRIAIARAFLKKPKILLFDEATSALDKVNERAVQEAIDNYRRSTGQITIIVIAHRMSTIKDSDRIVVLQNGHLVEQGRHFELLTKYPRGIYSGFWKKQKRADELTVKGKVIPGADETFVQRVFTKKKRQGRQTVEQQFVHMVSMDDFEKFNKVDQVDQEDETLEMKLKERLEKEWTFTKLLPFNRPSIFLIVAFFGSIFSGAAMPVFGALYGKLLSVLSMPHTFITTAEGIEYLKEEVRLNSLNCVLISVVAFLARFFSKYSYDQLSINVTEQVRSLLYKSIVEKHIGWFDNRDHSSGFLSQTLSESAAIINGTSTESLSPMIEATCSLAIGILISLYFSWQEAVVCLICTPLLIIAQSSAISLQKGMIGKAADLYKEADLLCSDTITNFKTVQSLGNEDMVFRKYRDIVTPILHMAVKTNLLIALAYGCSQVVQYFILAVMFYAGGKIILNHQNEETGELEVEPNNIFISIFAMFFAASQASVSQAFGPDIGKAAAAVKRIFTIMEHPSKINAVEI
;
A
#
# COMPACT_ATOMS: atom_id res chain seq x y z
N CYS A 1 -28.57 10.91 23.66
CA CYS A 1 -28.84 11.20 25.09
C CYS A 1 -27.66 10.99 26.03
N ILE A 2 -26.69 10.11 25.70
CA ILE A 2 -25.52 9.81 26.54
C ILE A 2 -24.25 10.38 25.87
N GLY A 3 -23.35 10.97 26.65
CA GLY A 3 -21.97 11.26 26.28
C GLY A 3 -21.03 10.31 27.01
N TYR A 4 -20.03 9.79 26.31
CA TYR A 4 -19.08 8.83 26.85
C TYR A 4 -17.65 9.31 26.59
N VAL A 5 -16.79 9.21 27.59
CA VAL A 5 -15.36 9.50 27.49
C VAL A 5 -14.61 8.32 28.10
N GLY A 6 -13.89 7.59 27.25
CA GLY A 6 -13.09 6.43 27.66
C GLY A 6 -11.71 6.82 28.21
N GLN A 7 -11.02 5.81 28.75
CA GLN A 7 -9.66 5.92 29.27
C GLN A 7 -8.64 6.27 28.18
N GLU A 8 -8.78 5.65 27.00
CA GLU A 8 -7.95 5.91 25.82
C GLU A 8 -8.75 6.69 24.76
N PRO A 9 -8.44 7.98 24.55
CA PRO A 9 -9.20 8.84 23.65
C PRO A 9 -8.76 8.63 22.20
N ILE A 10 -9.70 8.22 21.36
CA ILE A 10 -9.45 7.96 19.93
C ILE A 10 -9.91 9.17 19.10
N LEU A 11 -9.01 9.67 18.25
CA LEU A 11 -9.31 10.66 17.22
C LEU A 11 -9.16 9.97 15.85
N PHE A 12 -10.12 10.15 14.96
CA PHE A 12 -10.06 9.65 13.58
C PHE A 12 -9.00 10.44 12.79
N ASN A 13 -8.43 9.84 11.73
CA ASN A 13 -7.45 10.48 10.84
C ASN A 13 -8.09 11.58 9.97
N THR A 14 -8.46 12.68 10.60
CA THR A 14 -9.07 13.86 9.97
C THR A 14 -8.80 15.11 10.81
N THR A 15 -9.34 16.27 10.41
CA THR A 15 -9.21 17.53 11.14
C THR A 15 -9.86 17.47 12.53
N ILE A 16 -9.42 18.34 13.45
CA ILE A 16 -10.07 18.48 14.77
C ILE A 16 -11.55 18.82 14.61
N LYS A 17 -11.88 19.74 13.69
CA LYS A 17 -13.25 20.14 13.37
C LYS A 17 -14.11 18.94 12.96
N GLU A 18 -13.66 18.13 12.00
CA GLU A 18 -14.40 16.93 11.59
C GLU A 18 -14.56 15.92 12.72
N ASN A 19 -13.51 15.77 13.52
CA ASN A 19 -13.52 14.95 14.71
C ASN A 19 -14.58 15.39 15.75
N MET A 20 -14.86 16.69 15.84
CA MET A 20 -15.96 17.24 16.66
C MET A 20 -17.33 16.99 16.03
N LEU A 21 -17.44 17.16 14.71
CA LEU A 21 -18.68 16.96 13.95
C LEU A 21 -19.19 15.50 13.99
N PHE A 22 -18.32 14.50 14.20
CA PHE A 22 -18.76 13.12 14.46
C PHE A 22 -19.65 12.99 15.71
N SER A 23 -19.60 13.95 16.63
CA SER A 23 -20.44 13.96 17.84
C SER A 23 -21.75 14.72 17.62
N LYS A 24 -21.70 15.81 16.85
CA LYS A 24 -22.84 16.65 16.49
C LYS A 24 -22.64 17.18 15.05
N PRO A 25 -23.27 16.54 14.03
CA PRO A 25 -23.04 16.85 12.62
C PRO A 25 -23.41 18.28 12.19
N ASP A 26 -24.34 18.90 12.90
CA ASP A 26 -24.91 20.23 12.66
C ASP A 26 -24.27 21.33 13.53
N ALA A 27 -23.15 21.04 14.20
CA ALA A 27 -22.48 22.01 15.06
C ALA A 27 -21.84 23.16 14.26
N THR A 28 -22.02 24.39 14.72
CA THR A 28 -21.34 25.56 14.16
C THR A 28 -19.90 25.66 14.69
N ASP A 29 -19.05 26.40 13.99
CA ASP A 29 -17.66 26.64 14.45
C ASP A 29 -17.63 27.32 15.83
N ASP A 30 -18.60 28.19 16.12
CA ASP A 30 -18.76 28.81 17.44
C ASP A 30 -19.10 27.77 18.52
N GLU A 31 -19.98 26.80 18.23
CA GLU A 31 -20.30 25.72 19.17
C GLU A 31 -19.09 24.81 19.41
N ILE A 32 -18.31 24.53 18.36
CA ILE A 32 -17.08 23.74 18.45
C ILE A 32 -16.04 24.49 19.30
N GLU A 33 -15.84 25.78 19.06
CA GLU A 33 -14.95 26.63 19.84
C GLU A 33 -15.35 26.68 21.31
N GLN A 34 -16.64 26.89 21.60
CA GLN A 34 -17.15 26.89 22.97
C GLN A 34 -16.93 25.54 23.66
N ALA A 35 -17.16 24.42 22.97
CA ALA A 35 -16.93 23.09 23.51
C ALA A 35 -15.43 22.85 23.80
N LEU A 36 -14.54 23.28 22.89
CA LEU A 36 -13.10 23.18 23.07
C LEU A 36 -12.58 24.07 24.21
N LYS A 37 -13.09 25.30 24.35
CA LYS A 37 -12.78 26.17 25.50
C LYS A 37 -13.24 25.56 26.81
N SER A 38 -14.45 24.98 26.83
CA SER A 38 -14.99 24.31 28.01
C SER A 38 -14.13 23.11 28.43
N ALA A 39 -13.47 22.43 27.49
CA ALA A 39 -12.55 21.32 27.81
C ALA A 39 -11.09 21.75 28.00
N ASN A 40 -10.81 23.06 28.11
CA ASN A 40 -9.47 23.62 28.15
C ASN A 40 -8.58 23.18 26.98
N ALA A 41 -9.17 22.93 25.80
CA ALA A 41 -8.49 22.45 24.60
C ALA A 41 -8.12 23.57 23.63
N TRP A 42 -8.80 24.71 23.70
CA TRP A 42 -8.66 25.80 22.73
C TRP A 42 -7.25 26.39 22.68
N ASP A 43 -6.69 26.72 23.84
CA ASP A 43 -5.42 27.46 23.91
C ASP A 43 -4.27 26.67 23.27
N PHE A 44 -4.15 25.37 23.56
CA PHE A 44 -3.10 24.55 22.95
C PHE A 44 -3.33 24.35 21.45
N ILE A 45 -4.59 24.33 20.98
CA ILE A 45 -4.90 24.20 19.55
C ILE A 45 -4.39 25.44 18.82
N ILE A 46 -4.65 26.63 19.36
CA ILE A 46 -4.19 27.89 18.76
C ILE A 46 -2.67 28.04 18.88
N GLU A 47 -2.10 27.80 20.07
CA GLU A 47 -0.66 27.96 20.33
C GLU A 47 0.21 26.96 19.54
N ARG A 48 -0.22 25.70 19.44
CA ARG A 48 0.60 24.61 18.87
C ARG A 48 0.34 24.37 17.38
N LEU A 49 -0.91 24.56 16.92
CA LEU A 49 -1.32 24.28 15.55
C LEU A 49 -1.44 25.57 14.70
N GLY A 50 -1.22 26.73 15.32
CA GLY A 50 -1.04 28.01 14.62
C GLY A 50 -2.22 28.37 13.72
N LYS A 51 -1.92 28.70 12.46
CA LYS A 51 -2.93 29.15 11.48
C LYS A 51 -3.94 28.07 11.10
N GLU A 52 -3.64 26.79 11.28
CA GLU A 52 -4.55 25.70 10.94
C GLU A 52 -5.65 25.53 11.99
N GLY A 53 -5.35 25.77 13.27
CA GLY A 53 -6.33 25.73 14.37
C GLY A 53 -7.19 24.47 14.37
N ILE A 54 -8.52 24.64 14.29
CA ILE A 54 -9.47 23.52 14.23
C ILE A 54 -9.42 22.71 12.93
N ASN A 55 -8.80 23.24 11.86
CA ASN A 55 -8.64 22.55 10.58
C ASN A 55 -7.35 21.72 10.52
N ALA A 56 -6.54 21.71 11.58
CA ALA A 56 -5.33 20.90 11.65
C ALA A 56 -5.66 19.40 11.64
N GLN A 57 -4.91 18.64 10.84
CA GLN A 57 -5.02 17.18 10.72
C GLN A 57 -4.49 16.49 11.97
N VAL A 58 -5.28 15.57 12.54
CA VAL A 58 -4.92 14.78 13.73
C VAL A 58 -5.22 13.30 13.49
N GLY A 59 -4.63 12.43 14.31
CA GLY A 59 -4.81 10.98 14.21
C GLY A 59 -3.47 10.24 14.31
N GLU A 60 -3.43 9.06 13.72
CA GLU A 60 -2.23 8.22 13.57
C GLU A 60 -1.27 8.80 12.53
N TYR A 61 -1.79 9.38 11.44
CA TYR A 61 -1.01 9.99 10.35
C TYR A 61 -0.89 11.52 10.41
N GLY A 62 -1.55 12.17 11.38
CA GLY A 62 -1.58 13.63 11.55
C GLY A 62 -0.63 14.15 12.64
N ASN A 63 -0.86 15.38 13.11
CA ASN A 63 -0.07 15.95 14.19
C ASN A 63 -0.19 15.12 15.48
N HIS A 64 0.95 14.72 16.06
CA HIS A 64 0.99 13.94 17.29
C HIS A 64 0.58 14.79 18.50
N LEU A 65 -0.66 14.62 18.93
CA LEU A 65 -1.19 15.15 20.19
C LEU A 65 -0.79 14.26 21.36
N SER A 66 -0.47 14.85 22.50
CA SER A 66 -0.22 14.10 23.74
C SER A 66 -1.50 13.41 24.22
N GLY A 67 -1.38 12.36 25.04
CA GLY A 67 -2.55 11.65 25.59
C GLY A 67 -3.54 12.60 26.28
N GLY A 68 -3.05 13.53 27.10
CA GLY A 68 -3.88 14.55 27.74
C GLY A 68 -4.52 15.56 26.77
N GLN A 69 -3.88 15.87 25.63
CA GLN A 69 -4.49 16.71 24.58
C GLN A 69 -5.63 15.98 23.87
N LYS A 70 -5.41 14.71 23.49
CA LYS A 70 -6.45 13.86 22.89
C LYS A 70 -7.64 13.70 23.85
N GLN A 71 -7.36 13.56 25.15
CA GLN A 71 -8.38 13.44 26.19
C GLN A 71 -9.26 14.69 26.27
N ARG A 72 -8.66 15.89 26.27
CA ARG A 72 -9.40 17.16 26.27
C ARG A 72 -10.29 17.32 25.04
N ILE A 73 -9.83 16.88 23.86
CA ILE A 73 -10.67 16.88 22.65
C ILE A 73 -11.83 15.87 22.79
N ALA A 74 -11.59 14.68 23.34
CA ALA A 74 -12.66 13.70 23.58
C ALA A 74 -13.70 14.20 24.60
N ILE A 75 -13.27 14.96 25.63
CA ILE A 75 -14.17 15.63 26.56
C ILE A 75 -14.98 16.71 25.85
N ALA A 76 -14.35 17.53 25.00
CA ALA A 76 -15.03 18.54 24.22
C ALA A 76 -16.12 17.93 23.31
N ARG A 77 -15.85 16.77 22.68
CA ARG A 77 -16.84 16.01 21.91
C ARG A 77 -18.07 15.64 22.73
N ALA A 78 -17.85 15.13 23.93
CA ALA A 78 -18.92 14.75 24.83
C ALA A 78 -19.75 15.96 25.29
N PHE A 79 -19.11 17.11 25.55
CA PHE A 79 -19.79 18.37 25.87
C PHE A 79 -20.58 18.94 24.69
N LEU A 80 -20.04 18.87 23.47
CA LEU A 80 -20.69 19.38 22.27
C LEU A 80 -22.06 18.71 22.02
N LYS A 81 -22.19 17.44 22.40
CA LYS A 81 -23.45 16.66 22.30
C LYS A 81 -24.53 17.13 23.28
N LYS A 82 -24.18 17.93 24.30
CA LYS A 82 -25.06 18.39 25.39
C LYS A 82 -25.92 17.25 25.99
N PRO A 83 -25.33 16.15 26.48
CA PRO A 83 -26.07 14.95 26.89
C PRO A 83 -26.75 15.11 28.25
N LYS A 84 -27.78 14.28 28.51
CA LYS A 84 -28.43 14.20 29.84
C LYS A 84 -27.67 13.31 30.82
N ILE A 85 -26.90 12.36 30.28
CA ILE A 85 -26.05 11.45 31.05
C ILE A 85 -24.64 11.54 30.48
N LEU A 86 -23.65 11.75 31.35
CA LEU A 86 -22.24 11.79 30.99
C LEU A 86 -21.50 10.70 31.74
N LEU A 87 -20.82 9.84 31.00
CA LEU A 87 -20.04 8.72 31.51
C LEU A 87 -18.55 9.03 31.31
N PHE A 88 -17.82 9.11 32.41
CA PHE A 88 -16.37 9.22 32.41
C PHE A 88 -15.77 7.91 32.89
N ASP A 89 -15.10 7.18 32.00
CA ASP A 89 -14.41 5.93 32.31
C ASP A 89 -12.91 6.20 32.40
N GLU A 90 -12.41 6.47 33.60
CA GLU A 90 -11.01 6.82 33.89
C GLU A 90 -10.46 8.01 33.08
N ALA A 91 -11.36 8.89 32.65
CA ALA A 91 -11.06 9.92 31.67
C ALA A 91 -10.07 10.99 32.13
N THR A 92 -9.72 11.08 33.42
CA THR A 92 -8.75 12.06 33.93
C THR A 92 -7.37 11.46 34.23
N SER A 93 -7.19 10.16 34.01
CA SER A 93 -5.95 9.44 34.34
C SER A 93 -4.74 9.94 33.54
N ALA A 94 -4.94 10.27 32.27
CA ALA A 94 -3.92 10.79 31.35
C ALA A 94 -3.71 12.32 31.42
N LEU A 95 -4.47 13.03 32.28
CA LEU A 95 -4.33 14.48 32.47
C LEU A 95 -3.36 14.79 33.63
N ASP A 96 -2.61 15.89 33.48
CA ASP A 96 -1.83 16.47 34.57
C ASP A 96 -2.75 17.17 35.59
N LYS A 97 -2.21 17.48 36.78
CA LYS A 97 -3.00 18.03 37.90
C LYS A 97 -3.65 19.38 37.58
N VAL A 98 -3.05 20.18 36.69
CA VAL A 98 -3.57 21.49 36.30
C VAL A 98 -4.75 21.33 35.35
N ASN A 99 -4.61 20.54 34.27
CA ASN A 99 -5.72 20.33 33.33
C ASN A 99 -6.86 19.50 33.94
N GLU A 100 -6.56 18.55 34.83
CA GLU A 100 -7.60 17.79 35.54
C GLU A 100 -8.53 18.73 36.34
N ARG A 101 -7.97 19.71 37.06
CA ARG A 101 -8.77 20.70 37.79
C ARG A 101 -9.60 21.57 36.85
N ALA A 102 -9.02 22.06 35.76
CA ALA A 102 -9.73 22.89 34.79
C ALA A 102 -10.91 22.14 34.15
N VAL A 103 -10.71 20.86 33.79
CA VAL A 103 -11.78 20.00 33.27
C VAL A 103 -12.86 19.78 34.34
N GLN A 104 -12.48 19.52 35.59
CA GLN A 104 -13.44 19.33 36.67
C GLN A 104 -14.28 20.59 36.93
N GLU A 105 -13.65 21.77 36.93
CA GLU A 105 -14.34 23.06 37.04
C GLU A 105 -15.33 23.27 35.90
N ALA A 106 -14.97 22.89 34.66
CA ALA A 106 -15.88 22.96 33.53
C ALA A 106 -17.07 22.00 33.67
N ILE A 107 -16.84 20.77 34.15
CA ILE A 107 -17.92 19.81 34.47
C ILE A 107 -18.86 20.40 35.51
N ASP A 108 -18.32 20.97 36.58
CA ASP A 108 -19.09 21.58 37.67
C ASP A 108 -19.88 22.81 37.19
N ASN A 109 -19.27 23.66 36.37
CA ASN A 109 -19.94 24.81 35.76
C ASN A 109 -21.07 24.39 34.84
N TYR A 110 -20.83 23.37 34.00
CA TYR A 110 -21.84 22.79 33.12
C TYR A 110 -22.99 22.16 33.91
N ARG A 111 -22.68 21.49 35.01
CA ARG A 111 -23.68 20.94 35.94
C ARG A 111 -24.54 22.04 36.55
N ARG A 112 -23.93 23.14 37.01
CA ARG A 112 -24.64 24.28 37.62
C ARG A 112 -25.50 25.04 36.62
N SER A 113 -25.03 25.24 35.38
CA SER A 113 -25.75 26.00 34.36
C SER A 113 -26.95 25.25 33.80
N THR A 114 -26.86 23.92 33.68
CA THR A 114 -27.90 23.13 33.00
C THR A 114 -28.86 22.43 33.98
N GLY A 115 -28.45 22.18 35.23
CA GLY A 115 -29.28 21.64 36.31
C GLY A 115 -29.89 20.24 36.10
N GLN A 116 -29.70 19.62 34.92
CA GLN A 116 -30.42 18.43 34.47
C GLN A 116 -29.50 17.28 34.00
N ILE A 117 -28.20 17.32 34.35
CA ILE A 117 -27.23 16.31 33.94
C ILE A 117 -26.90 15.32 35.07
N THR A 118 -26.91 14.03 34.73
CA THR A 118 -26.37 12.96 35.59
C THR A 118 -24.97 12.60 35.13
N ILE A 119 -23.99 12.64 36.03
CA ILE A 119 -22.60 12.33 35.71
C ILE A 119 -22.21 11.08 36.49
N ILE A 120 -21.67 10.09 35.79
CA ILE A 120 -21.11 8.88 36.39
C ILE A 120 -19.62 8.88 36.07
N VAL A 121 -18.81 8.88 37.12
CA VAL A 121 -17.34 8.89 37.02
C VAL A 121 -16.80 7.59 37.59
N ILE A 122 -16.04 6.87 36.78
CA ILE A 122 -15.16 5.78 37.18
C ILE A 122 -13.75 6.38 37.24
N ALA A 123 -13.08 6.29 38.38
CA ALA A 123 -11.79 6.96 38.55
C ALA A 123 -10.80 6.12 39.37
N HIS A 124 -9.54 6.17 38.97
CA HIS A 124 -8.38 5.70 39.74
C HIS A 124 -7.83 6.74 40.73
N ARG A 125 -8.21 8.02 40.57
CA ARG A 125 -7.76 9.13 41.43
C ARG A 125 -8.85 9.51 42.43
N MET A 126 -8.55 9.40 43.73
CA MET A 126 -9.52 9.73 44.78
C MET A 126 -9.83 11.24 44.85
N SER A 127 -8.91 12.08 44.37
CA SER A 127 -9.13 13.54 44.26
C SER A 127 -10.32 13.87 43.38
N THR A 128 -10.57 13.09 42.32
CA THR A 128 -11.63 13.33 41.33
C THR A 128 -13.02 12.94 41.86
N ILE A 129 -13.10 11.98 42.80
CA ILE A 129 -14.38 11.47 43.34
C ILE A 129 -14.72 11.98 44.74
N LYS A 130 -13.81 12.70 45.39
CA LYS A 130 -14.01 13.25 46.74
C LYS A 130 -15.26 14.11 46.86
N ASP A 131 -15.51 14.95 45.85
CA ASP A 131 -16.60 15.92 45.86
C ASP A 131 -17.89 15.39 45.19
N SER A 132 -17.95 14.08 44.92
CA SER A 132 -19.13 13.43 44.35
C SER A 132 -20.31 13.38 45.34
N ASP A 133 -21.53 13.56 44.84
CA ASP A 133 -22.75 13.52 45.67
C ASP A 133 -22.99 12.16 46.32
N ARG A 134 -22.58 11.10 45.61
CA ARG A 134 -22.68 9.71 46.03
C ARG A 134 -21.51 8.93 45.47
N ILE A 135 -20.77 8.27 46.35
CA ILE A 135 -19.70 7.35 46.00
C ILE A 135 -20.23 5.93 46.16
N VAL A 136 -19.94 5.07 45.19
CA VAL A 136 -20.34 3.67 45.15
C VAL A 136 -19.08 2.81 45.07
N VAL A 137 -18.94 1.87 46.01
CA VAL A 137 -17.79 0.96 46.10
C VAL A 137 -18.23 -0.44 45.75
N LEU A 138 -17.60 -1.00 44.72
CA LEU A 138 -17.85 -2.36 44.25
C LEU A 138 -16.71 -3.29 44.66
N GLN A 139 -17.04 -4.53 45.02
CA GLN A 139 -16.08 -5.62 45.20
C GLN A 139 -16.63 -6.89 44.55
N ASN A 140 -15.85 -7.51 43.66
CA ASN A 140 -16.26 -8.71 42.92
C ASN A 140 -17.64 -8.58 42.23
N GLY A 141 -17.93 -7.40 41.67
CA GLY A 141 -19.21 -7.11 41.01
C GLY A 141 -20.38 -6.80 41.94
N HIS A 142 -20.19 -6.78 43.26
CA HIS A 142 -21.24 -6.48 44.25
C HIS A 142 -21.02 -5.13 44.93
N LEU A 143 -22.12 -4.43 45.23
CA LEU A 143 -22.12 -3.19 46.02
C LEU A 143 -21.79 -3.49 47.48
N VAL A 144 -20.68 -2.92 47.99
CA VAL A 144 -20.24 -3.14 49.39
C VAL A 144 -20.39 -1.88 50.24
N GLU A 145 -20.06 -0.71 49.71
CA GLU A 145 -20.16 0.56 50.44
C GLU A 145 -20.78 1.63 49.56
N GLN A 146 -21.56 2.53 50.17
CA GLN A 146 -22.12 3.71 49.50
C GLN A 146 -22.31 4.86 50.48
N GLY A 147 -22.08 6.08 50.01
CA GLY A 147 -22.25 7.30 50.80
C GLY A 147 -21.43 8.46 50.24
N ARG A 148 -21.44 9.60 50.93
CA ARG A 148 -20.52 10.71 50.64
C ARG A 148 -19.12 10.41 51.19
N HIS A 149 -18.12 11.15 50.71
CA HIS A 149 -16.72 11.00 51.16
C HIS A 149 -16.59 10.96 52.69
N PHE A 150 -17.15 11.94 53.39
CA PHE A 150 -17.07 12.00 54.86
C PHE A 150 -17.84 10.86 55.55
N GLU A 151 -19.01 10.50 55.02
CA GLU A 151 -19.82 9.41 55.54
C GLU A 151 -19.11 8.06 55.44
N LEU A 152 -18.45 7.79 54.31
CA LEU A 152 -17.70 6.55 54.10
C LEU A 152 -16.49 6.47 55.03
N LEU A 153 -15.77 7.58 55.25
CA LEU A 153 -14.64 7.63 56.16
C LEU A 153 -15.03 7.42 57.63
N THR A 154 -16.17 7.99 58.05
CA THR A 154 -16.65 7.88 59.44
C THR A 154 -17.37 6.56 59.69
N LYS A 155 -18.24 6.11 58.78
CA LYS A 155 -19.05 4.90 58.93
C LYS A 155 -18.24 3.62 58.72
N TYR A 156 -17.24 3.65 57.83
CA TYR A 156 -16.37 2.52 57.55
C TYR A 156 -14.88 2.91 57.67
N PRO A 157 -14.35 3.15 58.89
CA PRO A 157 -12.95 3.60 59.07
C PRO A 157 -11.89 2.59 58.60
N ARG A 158 -12.27 1.31 58.55
CA ARG A 158 -11.50 0.17 57.99
C ARG A 158 -12.12 -0.39 56.70
N GLY A 159 -13.06 0.34 56.11
CA GLY A 159 -13.69 -0.03 54.84
C GLY A 159 -12.74 0.06 53.66
N ILE A 160 -13.20 -0.45 52.51
CA ILE A 160 -12.46 -0.51 51.26
C ILE A 160 -12.13 0.90 50.78
N TYR A 161 -13.11 1.82 50.79
CA TYR A 161 -12.90 3.21 50.40
C TYR A 161 -11.83 3.91 51.25
N SER A 162 -11.97 3.80 52.58
CA SER A 162 -11.03 4.36 53.56
C SER A 162 -9.62 3.80 53.40
N GLY A 163 -9.50 2.52 53.03
CA GLY A 163 -8.24 1.87 52.70
C GLY A 163 -7.57 2.47 51.47
N PHE A 164 -8.31 2.65 50.37
CA PHE A 164 -7.80 3.30 49.16
C PHE A 164 -7.37 4.74 49.41
N TRP A 165 -8.18 5.52 50.13
CA TRP A 165 -7.86 6.92 50.45
C TRP A 165 -6.55 7.07 51.23
N LYS A 166 -6.36 6.25 52.27
CA LYS A 166 -5.13 6.28 53.09
C LYS A 166 -3.88 5.91 52.27
N LYS A 167 -4.00 4.93 51.37
CA LYS A 167 -2.90 4.52 50.49
C LYS A 167 -2.52 5.63 49.53
N GLN A 168 -3.49 6.25 48.87
CA GLN A 168 -3.23 7.29 47.88
C GLN A 168 -2.72 8.59 48.53
N LYS A 169 -3.29 9.00 49.67
CA LYS A 169 -2.81 10.16 50.42
C LYS A 169 -1.35 9.99 50.87
N ARG A 170 -0.98 8.78 51.32
CA ARG A 170 0.41 8.45 51.69
C ARG A 170 1.34 8.49 50.48
N ALA A 171 0.88 8.02 49.31
CA ALA A 171 1.64 8.10 48.07
C ALA A 171 1.83 9.56 47.61
N ASP A 172 0.77 10.39 47.63
CA ASP A 172 0.83 11.81 47.31
C ASP A 172 1.79 12.57 48.25
N GLU A 173 1.73 12.31 49.56
CA GLU A 173 2.64 12.90 50.55
C GLU A 173 4.11 12.49 50.34
N LEU A 174 4.36 11.29 49.82
CA LEU A 174 5.69 10.81 49.45
C LEU A 174 6.21 11.49 48.16
N THR A 175 5.35 11.72 47.17
CA THR A 175 5.71 12.46 45.95
C THR A 175 5.99 13.94 46.20
N VAL A 176 5.21 14.61 47.07
CA VAL A 176 5.39 16.03 47.40
C VAL A 176 6.68 16.29 48.18
N LYS A 177 7.21 15.28 48.89
CA LYS A 177 8.51 15.35 49.59
C LYS A 177 9.72 15.01 48.70
N GLY A 178 9.55 15.01 47.38
CA GLY A 178 10.65 14.88 46.42
C GLY A 178 11.33 13.50 46.39
N LYS A 179 10.69 12.45 46.92
CA LYS A 179 11.23 11.09 46.92
C LYS A 179 10.43 10.14 46.04
N VAL A 180 10.37 10.37 44.72
CA VAL A 180 10.28 9.34 43.64
C VAL A 180 10.61 10.01 42.28
N ILE A 181 11.32 9.28 41.43
CA ILE A 181 11.75 9.61 40.05
C ILE A 181 10.55 9.64 39.08
N PRO A 182 10.42 10.62 38.16
CA PRO A 182 9.33 10.63 37.18
C PRO A 182 9.43 9.44 36.21
N GLY A 183 8.34 8.68 36.03
CA GLY A 183 8.23 7.62 35.00
C GLY A 183 8.33 6.17 35.49
N ALA A 184 8.31 5.90 36.79
CA ALA A 184 8.34 4.52 37.30
C ALA A 184 6.94 3.87 37.26
N ASP A 185 6.82 2.84 36.43
CA ASP A 185 5.68 1.91 36.39
C ASP A 185 5.40 1.30 37.77
N GLU A 186 4.13 1.15 38.18
CA GLU A 186 3.73 0.75 39.55
C GLU A 186 4.33 -0.60 39.97
N THR A 187 4.68 -1.46 38.99
CA THR A 187 5.33 -2.76 39.19
C THR A 187 6.79 -2.66 39.71
N PHE A 188 7.48 -1.54 39.47
CA PHE A 188 8.85 -1.32 39.93
C PHE A 188 8.90 -0.99 41.43
N VAL A 189 7.93 -0.21 41.92
CA VAL A 189 7.82 0.17 43.34
C VAL A 189 7.60 -1.08 44.21
N GLN A 190 6.86 -2.07 43.72
CA GLN A 190 6.66 -3.33 44.45
C GLN A 190 7.91 -4.24 44.53
N ARG A 191 8.81 -4.17 43.53
CA ARG A 191 10.06 -4.97 43.52
C ARG A 191 11.16 -4.37 44.39
N VAL A 192 11.21 -3.06 44.55
CA VAL A 192 12.26 -2.38 45.33
C VAL A 192 12.10 -2.59 46.85
N PHE A 193 10.87 -2.81 47.34
CA PHE A 193 10.64 -2.94 48.79
C PHE A 193 10.66 -4.37 49.34
N THR A 194 10.99 -5.40 48.53
CA THR A 194 11.03 -6.81 48.99
C THR A 194 12.43 -7.41 49.20
N LYS A 195 13.53 -6.66 49.06
CA LYS A 195 14.87 -7.19 49.43
C LYS A 195 15.69 -6.22 50.27
N LYS A 196 15.69 -6.47 51.58
CA LYS A 196 16.68 -5.94 52.53
C LYS A 196 17.90 -6.88 52.55
N LYS A 197 19.09 -6.27 52.50
CA LYS A 197 20.47 -6.81 52.64
C LYS A 197 21.23 -7.11 51.34
N ARG A 198 22.11 -6.17 50.95
CA ARG A 198 23.56 -6.32 51.11
C ARG A 198 24.29 -4.98 50.90
N GLN A 199 25.40 -4.85 51.62
CA GLN A 199 26.27 -3.68 51.74
C GLN A 199 26.94 -3.29 50.41
N GLY A 200 27.24 -1.99 50.27
CA GLY A 200 28.47 -1.55 49.62
C GLY A 200 28.35 -0.31 48.71
N ARG A 201 28.91 0.80 49.22
CA ARG A 201 29.67 1.83 48.48
C ARG A 201 28.94 3.05 47.89
N GLN A 202 29.11 4.16 48.63
CA GLN A 202 29.41 5.56 48.25
C GLN A 202 28.78 6.22 47.00
N THR A 203 27.92 7.20 47.29
CA THR A 203 27.87 8.60 46.77
C THR A 203 28.31 8.88 45.33
N VAL A 204 27.34 9.28 44.49
CA VAL A 204 27.32 10.61 43.83
C VAL A 204 25.84 11.05 43.73
N GLU A 205 25.55 12.23 44.25
CA GLU A 205 24.26 12.92 44.17
C GLU A 205 24.32 13.96 43.03
N GLN A 206 23.18 14.19 42.38
CA GLN A 206 22.76 15.42 41.69
C GLN A 206 23.46 15.85 40.39
N GLN A 207 22.73 15.76 39.28
CA GLN A 207 22.49 16.86 38.32
C GLN A 207 21.69 16.32 37.12
N PHE A 208 20.47 16.81 36.89
CA PHE A 208 19.85 16.90 35.54
C PHE A 208 18.63 17.83 35.60
N VAL A 209 18.89 19.12 35.46
CA VAL A 209 17.96 20.10 34.87
C VAL A 209 18.81 20.80 33.82
N HIS A 210 18.65 20.44 32.54
CA HIS A 210 19.39 21.12 31.48
C HIS A 210 18.70 22.45 31.17
N MET A 211 19.35 23.55 31.55
CA MET A 211 19.21 24.83 30.85
C MET A 211 20.15 24.71 29.64
N VAL A 212 19.64 24.93 28.43
CA VAL A 212 20.42 24.77 27.19
C VAL A 212 21.54 25.82 27.19
N SER A 213 22.79 25.37 27.17
CA SER A 213 23.98 26.23 27.12
C SER A 213 24.31 26.63 25.67
N MET A 214 25.11 27.68 25.45
CA MET A 214 25.61 28.05 24.10
C MET A 214 26.43 26.92 23.45
N ASP A 215 27.09 26.06 24.24
CA ASP A 215 27.78 24.86 23.75
C ASP A 215 26.81 23.79 23.22
N ASP A 216 25.60 23.72 23.76
CA ASP A 216 24.55 22.85 23.22
C ASP A 216 24.03 23.39 21.88
N PHE A 217 23.94 24.72 21.73
CA PHE A 217 23.56 25.38 20.48
C PHE A 217 24.59 25.16 19.35
N GLU A 218 25.89 25.16 19.67
CA GLU A 218 26.94 24.78 18.71
C GLU A 218 26.89 23.29 18.33
N LYS A 219 26.52 22.41 19.27
CA LYS A 219 26.27 20.99 18.96
C LYS A 219 25.04 20.82 18.08
N PHE A 220 23.96 21.55 18.32
CA PHE A 220 22.77 21.56 17.45
C PHE A 220 23.11 22.04 16.04
N ASN A 221 23.86 23.13 15.88
CA ASN A 221 24.32 23.59 14.56
C ASN A 221 25.23 22.58 13.84
N LYS A 222 26.04 21.81 14.56
CA LYS A 222 26.84 20.71 13.98
C LYS A 222 25.97 19.53 13.56
N VAL A 223 24.92 19.20 14.31
CA VAL A 223 23.94 18.16 13.93
C VAL A 223 23.19 18.58 12.66
N ASP A 224 22.71 19.82 12.59
CA ASP A 224 22.00 20.35 11.40
C ASP A 224 22.90 20.37 10.13
N GLN A 225 24.20 20.65 10.27
CA GLN A 225 25.16 20.57 9.14
C GLN A 225 25.38 19.13 8.67
N VAL A 226 25.45 18.18 9.61
CA VAL A 226 25.67 16.75 9.35
C VAL A 226 24.44 16.13 8.67
N ASP A 227 23.23 16.57 9.02
CA ASP A 227 21.98 16.15 8.39
C ASP A 227 21.85 16.71 6.96
N GLN A 228 22.24 17.97 6.73
CA GLN A 228 22.31 18.56 5.38
C GLN A 228 23.33 17.85 4.46
N GLU A 229 24.46 17.39 5.01
CA GLU A 229 25.44 16.61 4.26
C GLU A 229 24.91 15.22 3.86
N ASP A 230 24.14 14.56 4.73
CA ASP A 230 23.50 13.28 4.38
C ASP A 230 22.39 13.45 3.34
N GLU A 231 21.54 14.47 3.47
CA GLU A 231 20.51 14.77 2.46
C GLU A 231 21.13 15.06 1.08
N THR A 232 22.23 15.81 1.03
CA THR A 232 22.93 16.11 -0.23
C THR A 232 23.64 14.88 -0.82
N LEU A 233 24.18 13.99 0.02
CA LEU A 233 24.77 12.73 -0.43
C LEU A 233 23.71 11.79 -1.01
N GLU A 234 22.57 11.66 -0.33
CA GLU A 234 21.44 10.85 -0.78
C GLU A 234 20.86 11.38 -2.10
N MET A 235 20.77 12.70 -2.26
CA MET A 235 20.34 13.35 -3.50
C MET A 235 21.30 13.06 -4.66
N LYS A 236 22.62 13.12 -4.44
CA LYS A 236 23.64 12.74 -5.44
C LYS A 236 23.58 11.26 -5.80
N LEU A 237 23.33 10.38 -4.83
CA LEU A 237 23.12 8.95 -5.04
C LEU A 237 21.87 8.70 -5.88
N LYS A 238 20.76 9.38 -5.59
CA LYS A 238 19.52 9.33 -6.39
C LYS A 238 19.78 9.77 -7.83
N GLU A 239 20.44 10.90 -8.06
CA GLU A 239 20.78 11.37 -9.42
C GLU A 239 21.69 10.40 -10.17
N ARG A 240 22.67 9.80 -9.49
CA ARG A 240 23.56 8.80 -10.09
C ARG A 240 22.80 7.53 -10.47
N LEU A 241 21.96 7.03 -9.57
CA LEU A 241 21.12 5.86 -9.81
C LEU A 241 20.05 6.13 -10.88
N GLU A 242 19.62 7.39 -11.06
CA GLU A 242 18.76 7.78 -12.18
C GLU A 242 19.44 7.64 -13.53
N LYS A 243 20.73 7.98 -13.63
CA LYS A 243 21.52 7.91 -14.87
C LYS A 243 22.09 6.51 -15.15
N GLU A 244 22.44 5.75 -14.11
CA GLU A 244 23.17 4.48 -14.23
C GLU A 244 22.31 3.22 -14.00
N TRP A 245 21.03 3.33 -13.65
CA TRP A 245 20.21 2.14 -13.44
C TRP A 245 20.07 1.34 -14.74
N THR A 246 20.45 0.06 -14.68
CA THR A 246 20.27 -0.90 -15.76
C THR A 246 20.01 -2.27 -15.15
N PHE A 247 19.16 -3.09 -15.79
CA PHE A 247 18.91 -4.48 -15.39
C PHE A 247 20.18 -5.32 -15.21
N THR A 248 21.28 -4.91 -15.85
CA THR A 248 22.60 -5.53 -15.70
C THR A 248 23.14 -5.49 -14.27
N LYS A 249 22.76 -4.49 -13.46
CA LYS A 249 23.14 -4.42 -12.04
C LYS A 249 22.45 -5.48 -11.17
N LEU A 250 21.36 -6.10 -11.65
CA LEU A 250 20.68 -7.21 -10.95
C LEU A 250 21.21 -8.60 -11.32
N LEU A 251 21.92 -8.72 -12.45
CA LEU A 251 22.54 -9.99 -12.90
C LEU A 251 23.48 -10.65 -11.88
N PRO A 252 24.24 -9.92 -11.04
CA PRO A 252 25.10 -10.56 -10.04
C PRO A 252 24.34 -11.35 -8.97
N PHE A 253 23.08 -11.00 -8.70
CA PHE A 253 22.24 -11.66 -7.70
C PHE A 253 21.60 -12.96 -8.22
N ASN A 254 21.81 -13.28 -9.50
CA ASN A 254 21.11 -14.33 -10.24
C ASN A 254 21.79 -15.72 -10.16
N ARG A 255 22.12 -16.19 -8.95
CA ARG A 255 22.68 -17.54 -8.76
C ARG A 255 21.58 -18.57 -8.42
N PRO A 256 21.63 -19.80 -8.97
CA PRO A 256 22.61 -20.34 -9.93
C PRO A 256 22.31 -19.96 -11.39
N SER A 257 23.36 -19.78 -12.19
CA SER A 257 23.29 -19.33 -13.59
C SER A 257 22.60 -20.31 -14.54
N ILE A 258 22.39 -21.56 -14.12
CA ILE A 258 21.72 -22.58 -14.94
C ILE A 258 20.26 -22.22 -15.23
N PHE A 259 19.55 -21.65 -14.26
CA PHE A 259 18.16 -21.23 -14.45
C PHE A 259 18.06 -20.08 -15.45
N LEU A 260 19.03 -19.17 -15.49
CA LEU A 260 19.06 -18.09 -16.47
C LEU A 260 19.19 -18.64 -17.90
N ILE A 261 20.07 -19.62 -18.12
CA ILE A 261 20.26 -20.25 -19.42
C ILE A 261 18.99 -20.99 -19.85
N VAL A 262 18.42 -21.82 -18.98
CA VAL A 262 17.19 -22.59 -19.27
C VAL A 262 16.01 -21.64 -19.54
N ALA A 263 15.89 -20.55 -18.77
CA ALA A 263 14.87 -19.53 -18.96
C ALA A 263 15.01 -18.79 -20.29
N PHE A 264 16.24 -18.44 -20.68
CA PHE A 264 16.51 -17.75 -21.94
C PHE A 264 16.19 -18.63 -23.15
N PHE A 265 16.73 -19.84 -23.22
CA PHE A 265 16.44 -20.77 -24.32
C PHE A 265 14.98 -21.21 -24.33
N GLY A 266 14.39 -21.45 -23.16
CA GLY A 266 12.96 -21.78 -23.03
C GLY A 266 12.05 -20.67 -23.58
N SER A 267 12.38 -19.40 -23.35
CA SER A 267 11.66 -18.25 -23.93
C SER A 267 11.81 -18.17 -25.45
N ILE A 268 12.99 -18.49 -26.00
CA ILE A 268 13.19 -18.54 -27.45
C ILE A 268 12.27 -19.59 -28.08
N PHE A 269 12.25 -20.81 -27.53
CA PHE A 269 11.39 -21.89 -28.03
C PHE A 269 9.89 -21.60 -27.83
N SER A 270 9.51 -20.99 -26.71
CA SER A 270 8.14 -20.55 -26.45
C SER A 270 7.70 -19.44 -27.43
N GLY A 271 8.58 -18.48 -27.72
CA GLY A 271 8.35 -17.42 -28.71
C GLY A 271 8.18 -17.94 -30.14
N ALA A 272 8.85 -19.05 -30.49
CA ALA A 272 8.71 -19.70 -31.78
C ALA A 272 7.35 -20.39 -32.00
N ALA A 273 6.61 -20.69 -30.92
CA ALA A 273 5.40 -21.50 -31.00
C ALA A 273 4.27 -20.81 -31.80
N MET A 274 4.02 -19.52 -31.57
CA MET A 274 2.92 -18.80 -32.24
C MET A 274 3.13 -18.61 -33.75
N PRO A 275 4.31 -18.18 -34.24
CA PRO A 275 4.56 -18.07 -35.68
C PRO A 275 4.50 -19.43 -36.40
N VAL A 276 5.06 -20.48 -35.79
CA VAL A 276 5.04 -21.82 -36.39
C VAL A 276 3.62 -22.41 -36.36
N PHE A 277 2.83 -22.15 -35.31
CA PHE A 277 1.41 -22.45 -35.30
C PHE A 277 0.68 -21.71 -36.43
N GLY A 278 0.96 -20.43 -36.63
CA GLY A 278 0.41 -19.65 -37.74
C GLY A 278 0.74 -20.26 -39.11
N ALA A 279 1.96 -20.74 -39.30
CA ALA A 279 2.36 -21.44 -40.52
C ALA A 279 1.59 -22.76 -40.73
N LEU A 280 1.49 -23.60 -39.69
CA LEU A 280 0.72 -24.84 -39.74
C LEU A 280 -0.77 -24.57 -40.00
N TYR A 281 -1.31 -23.51 -39.39
CA TYR A 281 -2.69 -23.09 -39.59
C TYR A 281 -2.94 -22.59 -41.01
N GLY A 282 -2.02 -21.80 -41.58
CA GLY A 282 -2.06 -21.38 -42.98
C GLY A 282 -2.03 -22.57 -43.95
N LYS A 283 -1.16 -23.56 -43.68
CA LYS A 283 -1.09 -24.80 -44.47
C LYS A 283 -2.37 -25.64 -44.36
N LEU A 284 -2.97 -25.71 -43.16
CA LEU A 284 -4.21 -26.45 -42.97
C LEU A 284 -5.36 -25.78 -43.76
N LEU A 285 -5.46 -24.45 -43.72
CA LEU A 285 -6.48 -23.72 -44.47
C LEU A 285 -6.31 -23.85 -45.98
N SER A 286 -5.07 -23.84 -46.49
CA SER A 286 -4.81 -24.01 -47.93
C SER A 286 -5.20 -25.40 -48.42
N VAL A 287 -4.86 -26.45 -47.66
CA VAL A 287 -5.24 -27.85 -47.95
C VAL A 287 -6.76 -28.03 -47.96
N LEU A 288 -7.47 -27.40 -47.02
CA LEU A 288 -8.94 -27.43 -46.97
C LEU A 288 -9.61 -26.59 -48.06
N SER A 289 -8.87 -25.65 -48.68
CA SER A 289 -9.36 -24.77 -49.73
C SER A 289 -9.13 -25.32 -51.14
N MET A 290 -8.71 -26.59 -51.28
CA MET A 290 -8.50 -27.22 -52.58
C MET A 290 -9.81 -27.34 -53.38
N PRO A 291 -9.75 -27.32 -54.72
CA PRO A 291 -10.94 -27.36 -55.57
C PRO A 291 -11.77 -28.63 -55.36
N HIS A 292 -13.10 -28.49 -55.35
CA HIS A 292 -14.04 -29.62 -55.22
C HIS A 292 -13.85 -30.71 -56.30
N THR A 293 -13.32 -30.35 -57.47
CA THR A 293 -13.01 -31.30 -58.56
C THR A 293 -11.91 -32.30 -58.18
N PHE A 294 -10.97 -31.91 -57.34
CA PHE A 294 -9.91 -32.78 -56.83
C PHE A 294 -10.39 -33.64 -55.65
N ILE A 295 -11.28 -33.09 -54.81
CA ILE A 295 -11.77 -33.75 -53.59
C ILE A 295 -12.82 -34.85 -53.86
N THR A 296 -13.31 -34.97 -55.10
CA THR A 296 -14.28 -36.02 -55.49
C THR A 296 -13.63 -37.31 -55.99
N THR A 297 -12.32 -37.34 -56.22
CA THR A 297 -11.58 -38.57 -56.56
C THR A 297 -11.19 -39.33 -55.29
N ALA A 298 -11.11 -40.66 -55.37
CA ALA A 298 -10.69 -41.49 -54.24
C ALA A 298 -9.27 -41.11 -53.76
N GLU A 299 -8.37 -40.81 -54.71
CA GLU A 299 -7.00 -40.36 -54.46
C GLU A 299 -6.95 -38.99 -53.77
N GLY A 300 -7.79 -38.03 -54.18
CA GLY A 300 -7.84 -36.70 -53.56
C GLY A 300 -8.35 -36.71 -52.12
N ILE A 301 -9.32 -37.59 -51.80
CA ILE A 301 -9.80 -37.79 -50.42
C ILE A 301 -8.72 -38.42 -49.55
N GLU A 302 -7.96 -39.39 -50.09
CA GLU A 302 -6.88 -40.04 -49.35
C GLU A 302 -5.73 -39.06 -49.07
N TYR A 303 -5.32 -38.29 -50.07
CA TYR A 303 -4.34 -37.20 -49.93
C TYR A 303 -4.77 -36.16 -48.88
N LEU A 304 -6.02 -35.70 -48.95
CA LEU A 304 -6.57 -34.74 -47.98
C LEU A 304 -6.53 -35.30 -46.55
N LYS A 305 -6.94 -36.55 -46.36
CA LYS A 305 -6.91 -37.21 -45.05
C LYS A 305 -5.49 -37.35 -44.51
N GLU A 306 -4.52 -37.62 -45.38
CA GLU A 306 -3.12 -37.75 -45.00
C GLU A 306 -2.51 -36.41 -44.59
N GLU A 307 -2.67 -35.37 -45.41
CA GLU A 307 -2.17 -34.02 -45.11
C GLU A 307 -2.81 -33.43 -43.85
N VAL A 308 -4.14 -33.56 -43.69
CA VAL A 308 -4.83 -33.10 -42.48
C VAL A 308 -4.33 -33.86 -41.25
N ARG A 309 -4.13 -35.19 -41.34
CA ARG A 309 -3.59 -36.00 -40.24
C ARG A 309 -2.18 -35.57 -39.87
N LEU A 310 -1.31 -35.38 -40.85
CA LEU A 310 0.09 -34.97 -40.64
C LEU A 310 0.17 -33.57 -40.04
N ASN A 311 -0.59 -32.60 -40.57
CA ASN A 311 -0.62 -31.24 -40.04
C ASN A 311 -1.23 -31.19 -38.63
N SER A 312 -2.26 -31.98 -38.35
CA SER A 312 -2.84 -32.10 -37.00
C SER A 312 -1.85 -32.71 -36.00
N LEU A 313 -1.10 -33.74 -36.40
CA LEU A 313 -0.04 -34.33 -35.56
C LEU A 313 1.08 -33.32 -35.29
N ASN A 314 1.47 -32.52 -36.28
CA ASN A 314 2.44 -31.43 -36.09
C ASN A 314 1.92 -30.36 -35.11
N CYS A 315 0.63 -30.02 -35.14
CA CYS A 315 0.01 -29.11 -34.17
C CYS A 315 0.06 -29.68 -32.74
N VAL A 316 -0.17 -30.98 -32.55
CA VAL A 316 -0.03 -31.63 -31.24
C VAL A 316 1.43 -31.62 -30.80
N LEU A 317 2.36 -31.98 -31.68
CA LEU A 317 3.79 -31.99 -31.40
C LEU A 317 4.29 -30.61 -30.95
N ILE A 318 3.95 -29.55 -31.69
CA ILE A 318 4.36 -28.20 -31.31
C ILE A 318 3.70 -27.74 -30.02
N SER A 319 2.46 -28.15 -29.75
CA SER A 319 1.79 -27.84 -28.48
C SER A 319 2.50 -28.48 -27.29
N VAL A 320 2.94 -29.74 -27.42
CA VAL A 320 3.72 -30.43 -26.39
C VAL A 320 5.09 -29.76 -26.20
N VAL A 321 5.78 -29.45 -27.29
CA VAL A 321 7.09 -28.76 -27.23
C VAL A 321 6.96 -27.37 -26.60
N ALA A 322 5.97 -26.59 -27.03
CA ALA A 322 5.69 -25.26 -26.49
C ALA A 322 5.28 -25.31 -25.02
N PHE A 323 4.47 -26.31 -24.62
CA PHE A 323 4.10 -26.52 -23.22
C PHE A 323 5.33 -26.81 -22.36
N LEU A 324 6.18 -27.75 -22.78
CA LEU A 324 7.40 -28.10 -22.04
C LEU A 324 8.36 -26.90 -21.98
N ALA A 325 8.59 -26.21 -23.10
CA ALA A 325 9.43 -25.02 -23.16
C ALA A 325 8.91 -23.93 -22.21
N ARG A 326 7.62 -23.62 -22.25
CA ARG A 326 6.99 -22.61 -21.39
C ARG A 326 7.00 -23.01 -19.92
N PHE A 327 6.76 -24.28 -19.61
CA PHE A 327 6.80 -24.80 -18.24
C PHE A 327 8.20 -24.66 -17.64
N PHE A 328 9.23 -25.19 -18.31
CA PHE A 328 10.61 -25.11 -17.80
C PHE A 328 11.15 -23.68 -17.79
N SER A 329 10.77 -22.86 -18.77
CA SER A 329 11.11 -21.44 -18.80
C SER A 329 10.51 -20.72 -17.60
N LYS A 330 9.18 -20.81 -17.39
CA LYS A 330 8.50 -20.15 -16.27
C LYS A 330 9.00 -20.63 -14.93
N TYR A 331 9.18 -21.94 -14.74
CA TYR A 331 9.77 -22.49 -13.52
C TYR A 331 11.16 -21.90 -13.24
N SER A 332 12.00 -21.80 -14.26
CA SER A 332 13.35 -21.24 -14.12
C SER A 332 13.32 -19.74 -13.79
N TYR A 333 12.43 -18.96 -14.42
CA TYR A 333 12.22 -17.55 -14.07
C TYR A 333 11.69 -17.36 -12.66
N ASP A 334 10.80 -18.24 -12.19
CA ASP A 334 10.24 -18.14 -10.85
C ASP A 334 11.29 -18.48 -9.78
N GLN A 335 12.14 -19.48 -10.04
CA GLN A 335 13.25 -19.76 -9.14
C GLN A 335 14.26 -18.61 -9.10
N LEU A 336 14.52 -18.00 -10.25
CA LEU A 336 15.37 -16.82 -10.39
C LEU A 336 14.81 -15.64 -9.57
N SER A 337 13.51 -15.40 -9.68
CA SER A 337 12.75 -14.38 -8.95
C SER A 337 12.86 -14.56 -7.43
N ILE A 338 12.72 -15.80 -6.94
CA ILE A 338 12.83 -16.12 -5.51
C ILE A 338 14.26 -15.86 -5.02
N ASN A 339 15.27 -16.33 -5.74
CA ASN A 339 16.67 -16.20 -5.32
C ASN A 339 17.13 -14.73 -5.27
N VAL A 340 16.73 -13.92 -6.24
CA VAL A 340 17.02 -12.47 -6.22
C VAL A 340 16.24 -11.79 -5.08
N THR A 341 14.99 -12.17 -4.82
CA THR A 341 14.22 -11.66 -3.67
C THR A 341 14.94 -11.94 -2.36
N GLU A 342 15.40 -13.17 -2.16
CA GLU A 342 16.11 -13.58 -0.95
C GLU A 342 17.41 -12.79 -0.77
N GLN A 343 18.24 -12.69 -1.81
CA GLN A 343 19.51 -11.97 -1.73
C GLN A 343 19.33 -10.47 -1.52
N VAL A 344 18.41 -9.84 -2.27
CA VAL A 344 18.12 -8.41 -2.10
C VAL A 344 17.58 -8.13 -0.71
N ARG A 345 16.66 -8.96 -0.19
CA ARG A 345 16.16 -8.80 1.19
C ARG A 345 17.26 -9.00 2.22
N SER A 346 18.11 -10.01 2.06
CA SER A 346 19.23 -10.26 2.98
C SER A 346 20.23 -9.12 2.99
N LEU A 347 20.60 -8.59 1.82
CA LEU A 347 21.56 -7.47 1.70
C LEU A 347 20.97 -6.15 2.17
N LEU A 348 19.71 -5.89 1.83
CA LEU A 348 18.99 -4.72 2.31
C LEU A 348 18.87 -4.76 3.83
N TYR A 349 18.45 -5.88 4.41
CA TYR A 349 18.33 -6.04 5.85
C TYR A 349 19.69 -5.87 6.55
N LYS A 350 20.75 -6.49 6.01
CA LYS A 350 22.12 -6.32 6.51
C LYS A 350 22.54 -4.85 6.49
N SER A 351 22.33 -4.16 5.37
CA SER A 351 22.65 -2.73 5.23
C SER A 351 21.86 -1.84 6.19
N ILE A 352 20.58 -2.15 6.41
CA ILE A 352 19.73 -1.42 7.39
C ILE A 352 20.31 -1.56 8.80
N VAL A 353 20.68 -2.77 9.22
CA VAL A 353 21.23 -3.01 10.57
C VAL A 353 22.62 -2.37 10.76
N GLU A 354 23.39 -2.19 9.69
CA GLU A 354 24.69 -1.51 9.71
C GLU A 354 24.57 0.03 9.82
N LYS A 355 23.38 0.61 9.66
CA LYS A 355 23.17 2.06 9.78
C LYS A 355 23.28 2.54 11.23
N HIS A 356 23.84 3.73 11.39
CA HIS A 356 23.92 4.42 12.68
C HIS A 356 22.53 4.89 13.16
N ILE A 357 22.37 5.10 14.46
CA ILE A 357 21.05 5.38 15.05
C ILE A 357 20.40 6.66 14.52
N GLY A 358 21.18 7.71 14.26
CA GLY A 358 20.69 8.97 13.69
C GLY A 358 20.08 8.83 12.29
N TRP A 359 20.48 7.82 11.51
CA TRP A 359 19.87 7.55 10.21
C TRP A 359 18.39 7.14 10.34
N PHE A 360 18.02 6.48 11.44
CA PHE A 360 16.65 6.07 11.74
C PHE A 360 15.79 7.20 12.29
N ASP A 361 16.38 8.31 12.74
CA ASP A 361 15.66 9.48 13.22
C ASP A 361 15.03 10.28 12.06
N ASN A 362 15.50 10.07 10.83
CA ASN A 362 14.91 10.64 9.62
C ASN A 362 13.51 10.07 9.33
N ARG A 363 12.57 10.98 9.01
CA ARG A 363 11.16 10.61 8.72
C ARG A 363 11.04 9.67 7.52
N ASP A 364 11.91 9.83 6.54
CA ASP A 364 11.97 8.99 5.34
C ASP A 364 12.48 7.56 5.63
N HIS A 365 13.03 7.31 6.82
CA HIS A 365 13.53 6.00 7.26
C HIS A 365 12.72 5.43 8.44
N SER A 366 11.45 5.84 8.57
CA SER A 366 10.55 5.28 9.58
C SER A 366 10.45 3.75 9.50
N SER A 367 10.22 3.11 10.65
CA SER A 367 10.11 1.65 10.74
C SER A 367 9.05 1.05 9.81
N GLY A 368 7.93 1.77 9.62
CA GLY A 368 6.88 1.41 8.66
C GLY A 368 7.37 1.47 7.22
N PHE A 369 8.05 2.55 6.83
CA PHE A 369 8.62 2.69 5.48
C PHE A 369 9.68 1.63 5.17
N LEU A 370 10.57 1.32 6.12
CA LEU A 370 11.59 0.28 5.95
C LEU A 370 10.98 -1.11 5.87
N SER A 371 9.96 -1.41 6.69
CA SER A 371 9.21 -2.67 6.62
C SER A 371 8.49 -2.83 5.28
N GLN A 372 7.84 -1.76 4.80
CA GLN A 372 7.21 -1.73 3.48
C GLN A 372 8.24 -1.91 2.35
N THR A 373 9.40 -1.25 2.45
CA THR A 373 10.46 -1.36 1.44
C THR A 373 11.04 -2.78 1.40
N LEU A 374 11.26 -3.40 2.57
CA LEU A 374 11.76 -4.77 2.68
C LEU A 374 10.75 -5.81 2.17
N SER A 375 9.46 -5.58 2.39
CA SER A 375 8.39 -6.48 1.95
C SER A 375 7.99 -6.25 0.49
N GLU A 376 7.40 -5.08 0.19
CA GLU A 376 6.77 -4.75 -1.09
C GLU A 376 7.78 -4.35 -2.17
N SER A 377 8.70 -3.42 -1.86
CA SER A 377 9.64 -2.94 -2.89
C SER A 377 10.56 -4.05 -3.35
N ALA A 378 11.05 -4.90 -2.44
CA ALA A 378 11.84 -6.07 -2.80
C ALA A 378 11.06 -7.10 -3.63
N ALA A 379 9.74 -7.23 -3.43
CA ALA A 379 8.90 -8.11 -4.25
C ALA A 379 8.67 -7.52 -5.66
N ILE A 380 8.44 -6.21 -5.78
CA ILE A 380 8.22 -5.49 -7.05
C ILE A 380 9.43 -5.62 -7.98
N ILE A 381 10.65 -5.57 -7.45
CA ILE A 381 11.89 -5.79 -8.23
C ILE A 381 11.80 -7.11 -9.00
N ASN A 382 11.31 -8.17 -8.37
CA ASN A 382 11.37 -9.52 -8.90
C ASN A 382 10.19 -9.86 -9.81
N GLY A 383 8.98 -9.50 -9.39
CA GLY A 383 7.77 -9.64 -10.21
C GLY A 383 7.87 -8.88 -11.54
N THR A 384 8.71 -7.85 -11.59
CA THR A 384 8.93 -7.12 -12.84
C THR A 384 10.18 -7.55 -13.61
N SER A 385 11.29 -7.88 -12.94
CA SER A 385 12.53 -8.22 -13.65
C SER A 385 12.44 -9.54 -14.41
N THR A 386 11.66 -10.50 -13.89
CA THR A 386 11.52 -11.82 -14.51
C THR A 386 10.20 -11.98 -15.27
N GLU A 387 9.06 -11.59 -14.68
CA GLU A 387 7.75 -11.74 -15.34
C GLU A 387 7.52 -10.76 -16.49
N SER A 388 8.17 -9.59 -16.51
CA SER A 388 8.08 -8.66 -17.66
C SER A 388 9.13 -8.93 -18.74
N LEU A 389 10.32 -9.45 -18.37
CA LEU A 389 11.40 -9.69 -19.33
C LEU A 389 11.15 -10.92 -20.21
N SER A 390 10.60 -11.99 -19.64
CA SER A 390 10.31 -13.22 -20.40
C SER A 390 9.36 -12.98 -21.59
N PRO A 391 8.18 -12.33 -21.42
CA PRO A 391 7.31 -11.99 -22.53
C PRO A 391 7.98 -11.08 -23.58
N MET A 392 8.88 -10.17 -23.19
CA MET A 392 9.60 -9.31 -24.14
C MET A 392 10.58 -10.09 -25.02
N ILE A 393 11.31 -11.05 -24.45
CA ILE A 393 12.17 -11.96 -25.21
C ILE A 393 11.31 -12.80 -26.15
N GLU A 394 10.23 -13.40 -25.64
CA GLU A 394 9.27 -14.17 -26.46
C GLU A 394 8.72 -13.35 -27.62
N ALA A 395 8.34 -12.09 -27.39
CA ALA A 395 7.83 -11.19 -28.43
C ALA A 395 8.87 -10.89 -29.51
N THR A 396 10.11 -10.62 -29.10
CA THR A 396 11.20 -10.32 -30.04
C THR A 396 11.52 -11.54 -30.90
N CYS A 397 11.60 -12.73 -30.28
CA CYS A 397 11.80 -14.00 -30.99
C CYS A 397 10.62 -14.34 -31.90
N SER A 398 9.38 -14.14 -31.44
CA SER A 398 8.17 -14.40 -32.21
C SER A 398 8.11 -13.55 -33.47
N LEU A 399 8.38 -12.24 -33.36
CA LEU A 399 8.46 -11.34 -34.52
C LEU A 399 9.59 -11.74 -35.48
N ALA A 400 10.78 -12.05 -34.95
CA ALA A 400 11.91 -12.46 -35.79
C ALA A 400 11.58 -13.74 -36.58
N ILE A 401 11.03 -14.76 -35.91
CA ILE A 401 10.67 -16.04 -36.55
C ILE A 401 9.50 -15.87 -37.52
N GLY A 402 8.48 -15.08 -37.17
CA GLY A 402 7.38 -14.77 -38.08
C GLY A 402 7.85 -14.08 -39.36
N ILE A 403 8.76 -13.10 -39.24
CA ILE A 403 9.34 -12.40 -40.39
C ILE A 403 10.16 -13.37 -41.26
N LEU A 404 10.97 -14.23 -40.63
CA LEU A 404 11.78 -15.22 -41.35
C LEU A 404 10.92 -16.24 -42.10
N ILE A 405 9.88 -16.78 -41.45
CA ILE A 405 8.93 -17.69 -42.10
C ILE A 405 8.27 -17.00 -43.29
N SER A 406 7.82 -15.76 -43.11
CA SER A 406 7.09 -15.05 -44.17
C SER A 406 7.98 -14.70 -45.35
N LEU A 407 9.21 -14.23 -45.09
CA LEU A 407 10.19 -13.95 -46.15
C LEU A 407 10.58 -15.22 -46.92
N TYR A 408 10.62 -16.37 -46.25
CA TYR A 408 10.93 -17.66 -46.87
C TYR A 408 9.84 -18.12 -47.84
N PHE A 409 8.56 -18.03 -47.44
CA PHE A 409 7.45 -18.50 -48.28
C PHE A 409 7.00 -17.48 -49.33
N SER A 410 6.92 -16.19 -48.98
CA SER A 410 6.56 -15.12 -49.92
C SER A 410 7.11 -13.77 -49.47
N TRP A 411 8.19 -13.33 -50.13
CA TRP A 411 8.84 -12.05 -49.78
C TRP A 411 7.92 -10.84 -50.04
N GLN A 412 7.07 -10.88 -51.07
CA GLN A 412 6.15 -9.78 -51.40
C GLN A 412 5.09 -9.61 -50.31
N GLU A 413 4.48 -10.72 -49.88
CA GLU A 413 3.49 -10.71 -48.80
C GLU A 413 4.15 -10.36 -47.46
N ALA A 414 5.39 -10.81 -47.22
CA ALA A 414 6.14 -10.48 -46.02
C ALA A 414 6.36 -8.96 -45.87
N VAL A 415 6.60 -8.23 -46.97
CA VAL A 415 6.73 -6.76 -46.93
C VAL A 415 5.41 -6.11 -46.53
N VAL A 416 4.27 -6.57 -47.06
CA VAL A 416 2.94 -6.09 -46.67
C VAL A 416 2.68 -6.34 -45.19
N CYS A 417 2.96 -7.57 -44.73
CA CYS A 417 2.84 -7.96 -43.33
C CYS A 417 3.74 -7.09 -42.43
N LEU A 418 4.97 -6.79 -42.84
CA LEU A 418 5.93 -5.98 -42.07
C LEU A 418 5.46 -4.52 -41.93
N ILE A 419 4.79 -3.96 -42.94
CA ILE A 419 4.17 -2.62 -42.86
C ILE A 419 2.95 -2.64 -41.93
N CYS A 420 2.15 -3.70 -41.97
CA CYS A 420 0.93 -3.82 -41.17
C CYS A 420 1.19 -4.18 -39.69
N THR A 421 2.29 -4.87 -39.40
CA THR A 421 2.61 -5.41 -38.06
C THR A 421 2.72 -4.32 -36.98
N PRO A 422 3.43 -3.20 -37.19
CA PRO A 422 3.48 -2.10 -36.21
C PRO A 422 2.11 -1.52 -35.88
N LEU A 423 1.23 -1.38 -36.89
CA LEU A 423 -0.12 -0.85 -36.69
C LEU A 423 -0.98 -1.78 -35.82
N LEU A 424 -0.88 -3.10 -36.04
CA LEU A 424 -1.58 -4.10 -35.23
C LEU A 424 -1.10 -4.06 -33.77
N ILE A 425 0.21 -4.02 -33.57
CA ILE A 425 0.83 -3.99 -32.25
C ILE A 425 0.41 -2.72 -31.49
N ILE A 426 0.48 -1.54 -32.12
CA ILE A 426 0.12 -0.26 -31.50
C ILE A 426 -1.37 -0.22 -31.14
N ALA A 427 -2.26 -0.67 -32.04
CA ALA A 427 -3.70 -0.67 -31.80
C ALA A 427 -4.07 -1.49 -30.56
N GLN A 428 -3.54 -2.72 -30.46
CA GLN A 428 -3.83 -3.62 -29.34
C GLN A 428 -3.10 -3.22 -28.04
N SER A 429 -1.84 -2.79 -28.14
CA SER A 429 -1.02 -2.37 -26.98
C SER A 429 -1.58 -1.10 -26.31
N SER A 430 -2.07 -0.14 -27.11
CA SER A 430 -2.66 1.09 -26.59
C SER A 430 -3.96 0.84 -25.81
N ALA A 431 -4.82 -0.08 -26.27
CA ALA A 431 -6.03 -0.46 -25.55
C ALA A 431 -5.72 -1.12 -24.18
N ILE A 432 -4.76 -2.05 -24.14
CA ILE A 432 -4.33 -2.70 -22.89
C ILE A 432 -3.68 -1.69 -21.94
N SER A 433 -2.85 -0.78 -22.46
CA SER A 433 -2.18 0.26 -21.66
C SER A 433 -3.17 1.25 -21.05
N LEU A 434 -4.18 1.67 -21.81
CA LEU A 434 -5.26 2.53 -21.31
C LEU A 434 -6.03 1.85 -20.17
N GLN A 435 -6.39 0.58 -20.34
CA GLN A 435 -7.07 -0.22 -19.31
C GLN A 435 -6.24 -0.27 -18.01
N LYS A 436 -4.94 -0.61 -18.09
CA LYS A 436 -4.05 -0.63 -16.92
C LYS A 436 -3.95 0.75 -16.23
N GLY A 437 -3.79 1.83 -17.01
CA GLY A 437 -3.68 3.19 -16.46
C GLY A 437 -4.93 3.66 -15.72
N MET A 438 -6.11 3.26 -16.21
CA MET A 438 -7.39 3.59 -15.59
C MET A 438 -7.65 2.80 -14.30
N ILE A 439 -7.24 1.52 -14.25
CA ILE A 439 -7.28 0.71 -13.02
C ILE A 439 -6.39 1.35 -11.94
N GLY A 440 -5.19 1.82 -12.30
CA GLY A 440 -4.29 2.51 -11.37
C GLY A 440 -4.90 3.77 -10.75
N LYS A 441 -5.48 4.65 -11.58
CA LYS A 441 -6.18 5.85 -11.10
C LYS A 441 -7.37 5.52 -10.20
N ALA A 442 -8.11 4.45 -10.50
CA ALA A 442 -9.21 4.00 -9.65
C ALA A 442 -8.70 3.54 -8.27
N ALA A 443 -7.60 2.78 -8.23
CA ALA A 443 -6.99 2.34 -6.97
C ALA A 443 -6.55 3.52 -6.08
N ASP A 444 -6.03 4.59 -6.66
CA ASP A 444 -5.65 5.79 -5.90
C ASP A 444 -6.86 6.50 -5.28
N LEU A 445 -8.00 6.54 -5.98
CA LEU A 445 -9.23 7.15 -5.46
C LEU A 445 -9.88 6.34 -4.32
N TYR A 446 -9.69 5.02 -4.31
CA TYR A 446 -10.21 4.16 -3.23
C TYR A 446 -9.43 4.29 -1.92
N LYS A 447 -8.19 4.82 -1.92
CA LYS A 447 -7.36 4.95 -0.71
C LYS A 447 -8.06 5.66 0.43
N GLU A 448 -8.78 6.74 0.16
CA GLU A 448 -9.49 7.51 1.18
C GLU A 448 -10.70 6.74 1.74
N ALA A 449 -11.42 6.03 0.88
CA ALA A 449 -12.54 5.17 1.28
C ALA A 449 -12.04 4.01 2.17
N ASP A 450 -10.93 3.38 1.79
CA ASP A 450 -10.31 2.29 2.53
C ASP A 450 -9.79 2.76 3.89
N LEU A 451 -9.16 3.94 3.95
CA LEU A 451 -8.71 4.55 5.19
C LEU A 451 -9.90 4.82 6.14
N LEU A 452 -10.96 5.47 5.65
CA LEU A 452 -12.17 5.72 6.45
C LEU A 452 -12.80 4.42 6.96
N CYS A 453 -12.85 3.39 6.12
CA CYS A 453 -13.38 2.08 6.48
C CYS A 453 -12.53 1.41 7.56
N SER A 454 -11.21 1.37 7.36
CA SER A 454 -10.24 0.79 8.30
C SER A 454 -10.28 1.49 9.67
N ASP A 455 -10.25 2.83 9.68
CA ASP A 455 -10.34 3.64 10.90
C ASP A 455 -11.64 3.39 11.66
N THR A 456 -12.76 3.27 10.93
CA THR A 456 -14.09 3.04 11.53
C THR A 456 -14.20 1.66 12.16
N ILE A 457 -13.70 0.61 11.48
CA ILE A 457 -13.76 -0.77 11.96
C ILE A 457 -12.83 -0.95 13.17
N THR A 458 -11.61 -0.44 13.09
CA THR A 458 -10.62 -0.51 14.19
C THR A 458 -11.17 0.18 15.44
N ASN A 459 -11.87 1.31 15.26
CA ASN A 459 -12.38 2.14 16.34
C ASN A 459 -13.90 2.02 16.54
N PHE A 460 -14.49 0.85 16.24
CA PHE A 460 -15.95 0.70 16.18
C PHE A 460 -16.66 1.07 17.49
N LYS A 461 -16.06 0.76 18.64
CA LYS A 461 -16.62 1.10 19.97
C LYS A 461 -16.77 2.61 20.14
N THR A 462 -15.80 3.37 19.65
CA THR A 462 -15.84 4.84 19.68
C THR A 462 -16.94 5.35 18.77
N VAL A 463 -17.03 4.85 17.53
CA VAL A 463 -18.09 5.22 16.58
C VAL A 463 -19.49 4.97 17.18
N GLN A 464 -19.68 3.78 17.75
CA GLN A 464 -20.94 3.39 18.40
C GLN A 464 -21.24 4.25 19.64
N SER A 465 -20.23 4.63 20.42
CA SER A 465 -20.40 5.51 21.58
C SER A 465 -20.83 6.93 21.18
N LEU A 466 -20.36 7.41 20.02
CA LEU A 466 -20.78 8.69 19.45
C LEU A 466 -22.22 8.61 18.93
N GLY A 467 -22.66 7.44 18.45
CA GLY A 467 -24.04 7.15 18.05
C GLY A 467 -24.46 7.85 16.76
N ASN A 468 -23.51 8.04 15.84
CA ASN A 468 -23.70 8.69 14.54
C ASN A 468 -23.15 7.80 13.40
N GLU A 469 -23.43 6.49 13.41
CA GLU A 469 -22.99 5.55 12.38
C GLU A 469 -23.47 5.96 10.98
N ASP A 470 -24.70 6.48 10.88
CA ASP A 470 -25.28 6.97 9.63
C ASP A 470 -24.48 8.13 9.01
N MET A 471 -23.75 8.90 9.82
CA MET A 471 -22.87 9.96 9.32
C MET A 471 -21.64 9.36 8.64
N VAL A 472 -21.03 8.34 9.25
CA VAL A 472 -19.89 7.64 8.69
C VAL A 472 -20.28 6.95 7.39
N PHE A 473 -21.45 6.31 7.35
CA PHE A 473 -21.99 5.70 6.14
C PHE A 473 -22.23 6.73 5.02
N ARG A 474 -22.76 7.92 5.37
CA ARG A 474 -22.93 9.03 4.41
C ARG A 474 -21.59 9.52 3.88
N LYS A 475 -20.60 9.78 4.74
CA LYS A 475 -19.24 10.16 4.30
C LYS A 475 -18.63 9.12 3.37
N TYR A 476 -18.73 7.83 3.70
CA TYR A 476 -18.25 6.76 2.83
C TYR A 476 -18.97 6.76 1.48
N ARG A 477 -20.30 6.94 1.48
CA ARG A 477 -21.09 7.07 0.25
C ARG A 477 -20.66 8.29 -0.57
N ASP A 478 -20.38 9.43 0.07
CA ASP A 478 -19.96 10.66 -0.61
C ASP A 478 -18.59 10.51 -1.26
N ILE A 479 -17.69 9.71 -0.67
CA ILE A 479 -16.39 9.35 -1.28
C ILE A 479 -16.58 8.39 -2.46
N VAL A 480 -17.43 7.35 -2.32
CA VAL A 480 -17.56 6.28 -3.33
C VAL A 480 -18.44 6.67 -4.53
N THR A 481 -19.46 7.52 -4.33
CA THR A 481 -20.38 7.95 -5.41
C THR A 481 -19.67 8.59 -6.62
N PRO A 482 -18.75 9.57 -6.45
CA PRO A 482 -18.01 10.12 -7.59
C PRO A 482 -17.09 9.08 -8.24
N ILE A 483 -16.51 8.15 -7.47
CA ILE A 483 -15.70 7.05 -7.99
C ILE A 483 -16.55 6.15 -8.89
N LEU A 484 -17.78 5.84 -8.50
CA LEU A 484 -18.72 5.08 -9.32
C LEU A 484 -19.03 5.78 -10.65
N HIS A 485 -19.36 7.08 -10.61
CA HIS A 485 -19.65 7.83 -11.84
C HIS A 485 -18.42 7.93 -12.77
N MET A 486 -17.23 8.12 -12.19
CA MET A 486 -15.99 8.10 -12.94
C MET A 486 -15.74 6.72 -13.55
N ALA A 487 -15.97 5.64 -12.80
CA ALA A 487 -15.79 4.27 -13.26
C ALA A 487 -16.70 3.96 -14.45
N VAL A 488 -17.97 4.39 -14.43
CA VAL A 488 -18.90 4.22 -15.56
C VAL A 488 -18.37 4.91 -16.83
N LYS A 489 -17.95 6.18 -16.72
CA LYS A 489 -17.39 6.92 -17.87
C LYS A 489 -16.08 6.31 -18.38
N THR A 490 -15.25 5.88 -17.43
CA THR A 490 -13.94 5.27 -17.68
C THR A 490 -14.08 3.93 -18.40
N ASN A 491 -14.98 3.07 -17.93
CA ASN A 491 -15.24 1.77 -18.55
C ASN A 491 -15.82 1.90 -19.96
N LEU A 492 -16.65 2.92 -20.22
CA LEU A 492 -17.12 3.19 -21.58
C LEU A 492 -15.96 3.55 -22.52
N LEU A 493 -15.00 4.37 -22.06
CA LEU A 493 -13.82 4.72 -22.85
C LEU A 493 -12.91 3.50 -23.09
N ILE A 494 -12.71 2.64 -22.09
CA ILE A 494 -11.96 1.39 -22.23
C ILE A 494 -12.65 0.48 -23.26
N ALA A 495 -13.97 0.32 -23.16
CA ALA A 495 -14.74 -0.50 -24.09
C ALA A 495 -14.66 0.04 -25.52
N LEU A 496 -14.74 1.37 -25.71
CA LEU A 496 -14.59 2.00 -27.02
C LEU A 496 -13.17 1.80 -27.58
N ALA A 497 -12.14 2.00 -26.77
CA ALA A 497 -10.75 1.80 -27.19
C ALA A 497 -10.48 0.35 -27.60
N TYR A 498 -10.99 -0.62 -26.84
CA TYR A 498 -10.91 -2.04 -27.18
C TYR A 498 -11.71 -2.36 -28.46
N GLY A 499 -12.91 -1.80 -28.63
CA GLY A 499 -13.68 -1.93 -29.86
C GLY A 499 -12.92 -1.40 -31.09
N CYS A 500 -12.32 -0.22 -30.97
CA CYS A 500 -11.49 0.38 -32.03
C CYS A 500 -10.27 -0.49 -32.35
N SER A 501 -9.58 -1.04 -31.35
CA SER A 501 -8.41 -1.90 -31.59
C SER A 501 -8.79 -3.19 -32.33
N GLN A 502 -9.96 -3.78 -32.01
CA GLN A 502 -10.51 -4.93 -32.73
C GLN A 502 -10.87 -4.60 -34.18
N VAL A 503 -11.50 -3.45 -34.43
CA VAL A 503 -11.81 -3.00 -35.81
C VAL A 503 -10.54 -2.85 -36.64
N VAL A 504 -9.50 -2.21 -36.07
CA VAL A 504 -8.20 -2.06 -36.74
C VAL A 504 -7.57 -3.42 -37.04
N GLN A 505 -7.64 -4.37 -36.11
CA GLN A 505 -7.14 -5.73 -36.32
C GLN A 505 -7.82 -6.42 -37.51
N TYR A 506 -9.15 -6.38 -37.61
CA TYR A 506 -9.87 -6.98 -38.73
C TYR A 506 -9.64 -6.24 -40.04
N PHE A 507 -9.49 -4.92 -40.02
CA PHE A 507 -9.16 -4.14 -41.21
C PHE A 507 -7.76 -4.49 -41.73
N ILE A 508 -6.77 -4.61 -40.85
CA ILE A 508 -5.41 -5.06 -41.21
C ILE A 508 -5.45 -6.47 -41.81
N LEU A 509 -6.22 -7.39 -41.22
CA LEU A 509 -6.40 -8.73 -41.77
C LEU A 509 -7.03 -8.69 -43.18
N ALA A 510 -8.03 -7.83 -43.41
CA ALA A 510 -8.63 -7.65 -44.72
C ALA A 510 -7.63 -7.08 -45.76
N VAL A 511 -6.77 -6.14 -45.35
CA VAL A 511 -5.71 -5.58 -46.21
C VAL A 511 -4.69 -6.65 -46.58
N MET A 512 -4.25 -7.49 -45.63
CA MET A 512 -3.33 -8.60 -45.90
C MET A 512 -3.94 -9.60 -46.90
N PHE A 513 -5.21 -10.00 -46.72
CA PHE A 513 -5.87 -10.88 -47.69
C PHE A 513 -6.07 -10.23 -49.06
N TYR A 514 -6.41 -8.94 -49.12
CA TYR A 514 -6.57 -8.23 -50.39
C TYR A 514 -5.25 -8.10 -51.15
N ALA A 515 -4.16 -7.79 -50.45
CA ALA A 515 -2.83 -7.72 -51.03
C ALA A 515 -2.35 -9.10 -51.50
N GLY A 516 -2.49 -10.13 -50.66
CA GLY A 516 -2.19 -11.51 -51.01
C GLY A 516 -2.98 -11.98 -52.23
N GLY A 517 -4.28 -11.69 -52.29
CA GLY A 517 -5.12 -11.99 -53.46
C GLY A 517 -4.64 -11.30 -54.74
N LYS A 518 -4.22 -10.02 -54.67
CA LYS A 518 -3.62 -9.33 -55.82
C LYS A 518 -2.28 -9.91 -56.24
N ILE A 519 -1.45 -10.36 -55.29
CA ILE A 519 -0.17 -11.01 -55.60
C ILE A 519 -0.41 -12.29 -56.40
N ILE A 520 -1.40 -13.10 -56.00
CA ILE A 520 -1.80 -14.32 -56.73
C ILE A 520 -2.24 -13.98 -58.15
N LEU A 521 -3.13 -13.00 -58.30
CA LEU A 521 -3.68 -12.62 -59.61
C LEU A 521 -2.62 -12.04 -60.55
N ASN A 522 -1.66 -11.26 -60.02
CA ASN A 522 -0.61 -10.63 -60.84
C ASN A 522 0.51 -11.60 -61.25
N HIS A 523 0.68 -12.72 -60.55
CA HIS A 523 1.66 -13.78 -60.87
C HIS A 523 0.96 -15.04 -61.41
N GLN A 524 -0.22 -14.87 -62.00
CA GLN A 524 -0.89 -15.91 -62.76
C GLN A 524 -0.39 -15.83 -64.21
N ASN A 525 0.17 -16.92 -64.73
CA ASN A 525 0.60 -16.97 -66.12
C ASN A 525 -0.64 -16.91 -67.04
N GLU A 526 -0.76 -15.84 -67.83
CA GLU A 526 -1.92 -15.58 -68.70
C GLU A 526 -2.08 -16.65 -69.80
N GLU A 527 -1.01 -17.35 -70.20
CA GLU A 527 -1.03 -18.35 -71.29
C GLU A 527 -1.33 -19.79 -70.82
N THR A 528 -0.93 -20.16 -69.59
CA THR A 528 -1.12 -21.54 -69.05
C THR A 528 -2.14 -21.62 -67.92
N GLY A 529 -2.48 -20.49 -67.30
CA GLY A 529 -3.31 -20.43 -66.09
C GLY A 529 -2.60 -20.93 -64.82
N GLU A 530 -1.31 -21.30 -64.90
CA GLU A 530 -0.51 -21.77 -63.76
C GLU A 530 -0.11 -20.61 -62.85
N LEU A 531 -0.18 -20.83 -61.54
CA LEU A 531 0.16 -19.83 -60.52
C LEU A 531 1.66 -19.94 -60.20
N GLU A 532 2.44 -18.87 -60.40
CA GLU A 532 3.86 -18.86 -60.00
C GLU A 532 4.04 -18.79 -58.48
N VAL A 533 3.04 -18.25 -57.78
CA VAL A 533 2.99 -18.20 -56.31
C VAL A 533 1.84 -19.06 -55.82
N GLU A 534 2.16 -20.14 -55.12
CA GLU A 534 1.13 -21.00 -54.52
C GLU A 534 0.31 -20.23 -53.47
N PRO A 535 -1.03 -20.31 -53.51
CA PRO A 535 -1.89 -19.69 -52.49
C PRO A 535 -1.50 -20.12 -51.07
N ASN A 536 -1.04 -21.36 -50.91
CA ASN A 536 -0.52 -21.92 -49.67
C ASN A 536 0.57 -21.03 -49.03
N ASN A 537 1.54 -20.57 -49.82
CA ASN A 537 2.66 -19.77 -49.34
C ASN A 537 2.20 -18.41 -48.79
N ILE A 538 1.16 -17.82 -49.38
CA ILE A 538 0.58 -16.56 -48.93
C ILE A 538 -0.20 -16.75 -47.63
N PHE A 539 -1.01 -17.82 -47.53
CA PHE A 539 -1.70 -18.14 -46.28
C PHE A 539 -0.73 -18.39 -45.12
N ILE A 540 0.35 -19.12 -45.37
CA ILE A 540 1.42 -19.36 -44.38
C ILE A 540 2.03 -18.04 -43.90
N SER A 541 2.41 -17.14 -44.83
CA SER A 541 2.99 -15.84 -44.49
C SER A 541 2.04 -14.95 -43.68
N ILE A 542 0.77 -14.83 -44.09
CA ILE A 542 -0.23 -14.00 -43.39
C ILE A 542 -0.42 -14.49 -41.95
N PHE A 543 -0.68 -15.79 -41.75
CA PHE A 543 -0.99 -16.32 -40.43
C PHE A 543 0.25 -16.42 -39.51
N ALA A 544 1.42 -16.75 -40.04
CA ALA A 544 2.66 -16.73 -39.27
C ALA A 544 2.94 -15.33 -38.70
N MET A 545 2.79 -14.27 -39.49
CA MET A 545 2.95 -12.89 -39.02
C MET A 545 1.83 -12.42 -38.11
N PHE A 546 0.58 -12.76 -38.41
CA PHE A 546 -0.56 -12.34 -37.61
C PHE A 546 -0.47 -12.86 -36.16
N PHE A 547 -0.14 -14.14 -35.98
CA PHE A 547 0.03 -14.72 -34.65
C PHE A 547 1.32 -14.23 -33.96
N ALA A 548 2.40 -14.00 -34.72
CA ALA A 548 3.61 -13.37 -34.19
C ALA A 548 3.35 -11.96 -33.63
N ALA A 549 2.64 -11.12 -34.40
CA ALA A 549 2.28 -9.76 -34.04
C ALA A 549 1.32 -9.74 -32.83
N SER A 550 0.38 -10.68 -32.77
CA SER A 550 -0.54 -10.83 -31.64
C SER A 550 0.19 -11.20 -30.34
N GLN A 551 1.17 -12.11 -30.38
CA GLN A 551 2.00 -12.41 -29.21
C GLN A 551 2.82 -11.19 -28.77
N ALA A 552 3.41 -10.46 -29.73
CA ALA A 552 4.21 -9.28 -29.44
C ALA A 552 3.41 -8.14 -28.80
N SER A 553 2.14 -7.99 -29.18
CA SER A 553 1.25 -6.97 -28.60
C SER A 553 1.04 -7.17 -27.10
N VAL A 554 0.78 -8.40 -26.65
CA VAL A 554 0.52 -8.70 -25.24
C VAL A 554 1.76 -8.40 -24.38
N SER A 555 2.95 -8.65 -24.89
CA SER A 555 4.20 -8.41 -24.17
C SER A 555 4.52 -6.92 -23.95
N GLN A 556 4.04 -6.02 -24.81
CA GLN A 556 4.25 -4.58 -24.62
C GLN A 556 3.46 -4.01 -23.43
N ALA A 557 2.38 -4.68 -23.02
CA ALA A 557 1.59 -4.26 -21.87
C ALA A 557 2.37 -4.26 -20.53
N PHE A 558 3.52 -4.92 -20.47
CA PHE A 558 4.37 -5.02 -19.27
C PHE A 558 5.39 -3.87 -19.12
N GLY A 559 5.45 -2.93 -20.08
CA GLY A 559 6.32 -1.75 -20.02
C GLY A 559 6.15 -0.89 -18.75
N PRO A 560 4.93 -0.55 -18.31
CA PRO A 560 4.72 0.23 -17.08
C PRO A 560 5.25 -0.45 -15.82
N ASP A 561 5.21 -1.78 -15.77
CA ASP A 561 5.69 -2.54 -14.62
C ASP A 561 7.21 -2.41 -14.52
N ILE A 562 7.93 -2.44 -15.65
CA ILE A 562 9.39 -2.17 -15.74
C ILE A 562 9.76 -0.82 -15.09
N GLY A 563 8.93 0.21 -15.31
CA GLY A 563 9.10 1.51 -14.66
C GLY A 563 8.97 1.45 -13.14
N LYS A 564 8.00 0.68 -12.62
CA LYS A 564 7.81 0.49 -11.17
C LYS A 564 8.99 -0.25 -10.55
N ALA A 565 9.52 -1.28 -11.19
CA ALA A 565 10.72 -1.93 -10.66
C ALA A 565 11.95 -1.05 -10.75
N ALA A 566 12.12 -0.27 -11.81
CA ALA A 566 13.20 0.71 -11.86
C ALA A 566 13.16 1.66 -10.64
N ALA A 567 11.96 2.14 -10.27
CA ALA A 567 11.78 2.97 -9.08
C ALA A 567 12.05 2.21 -7.77
N ALA A 568 11.58 0.97 -7.64
CA ALA A 568 11.81 0.13 -6.46
C ALA A 568 13.31 -0.21 -6.28
N VAL A 569 14.00 -0.53 -7.39
CA VAL A 569 15.44 -0.78 -7.38
C VAL A 569 16.21 0.47 -6.98
N LYS A 570 15.89 1.64 -7.55
CA LYS A 570 16.50 2.92 -7.15
C LYS A 570 16.38 3.11 -5.65
N ARG A 571 15.17 2.97 -5.09
CA ARG A 571 14.91 3.09 -3.65
C ARG A 571 15.77 2.13 -2.82
N ILE A 572 15.82 0.86 -3.20
CA ILE A 572 16.56 -0.17 -2.46
C ILE A 572 18.07 0.06 -2.54
N PHE A 573 18.61 0.39 -3.71
CA PHE A 573 20.03 0.66 -3.86
C PHE A 573 20.45 1.99 -3.22
N THR A 574 19.59 3.00 -3.15
CA THR A 574 19.86 4.20 -2.35
C THR A 574 20.11 3.82 -0.88
N ILE A 575 19.30 2.94 -0.29
CA ILE A 575 19.49 2.50 1.10
C ILE A 575 20.74 1.60 1.23
N MET A 576 20.95 0.68 0.29
CA MET A 576 22.08 -0.25 0.32
C MET A 576 23.43 0.46 0.15
N GLU A 577 23.53 1.40 -0.80
CA GLU A 577 24.78 2.10 -1.13
C GLU A 577 25.04 3.32 -0.22
N HIS A 578 24.05 3.79 0.56
CA HIS A 578 24.28 4.87 1.52
C HIS A 578 25.32 4.43 2.56
N PRO A 579 26.49 5.07 2.64
CA PRO A 579 27.50 4.69 3.64
C PRO A 579 26.97 5.02 5.04
N SER A 580 27.29 4.19 6.04
CA SER A 580 27.04 4.57 7.44
C SER A 580 28.22 5.37 7.97
N LYS A 581 27.97 6.54 8.58
CA LYS A 581 28.99 7.35 9.25
C LYS A 581 29.65 6.62 10.43
N ILE A 582 28.88 5.75 11.10
CA ILE A 582 29.32 4.89 12.20
C ILE A 582 28.81 3.48 11.91
N ASN A 583 29.71 2.55 11.62
CA ASN A 583 29.32 1.17 11.34
C ASN A 583 29.02 0.45 12.66
N ALA A 584 27.77 0.05 12.87
CA ALA A 584 27.32 -0.62 14.09
C ALA A 584 27.97 -2.00 14.30
N VAL A 585 28.56 -2.59 13.25
CA VAL A 585 29.20 -3.93 13.29
C VAL A 585 30.69 -3.84 13.64
N GLU A 586 31.31 -2.66 13.55
CA GLU A 586 32.73 -2.44 13.89
C GLU A 586 32.96 -1.92 15.33
N ILE A 587 31.88 -1.69 16.08
CA ILE A 587 31.87 -1.36 17.52
C ILE A 587 31.59 -2.63 18.31
#